data_AF-A0A540WKP1-F1
#
_entry.id   AF-A0A540WKP1-F1
#
_cell.length_a   1.000
_cell.length_b   1.000
_cell.length_c   1.000
_cell.angle_alpha   90.00
_cell.angle_beta   90.00
_cell.angle_gamma   90.00
#
_symmetry.space_group_name_H-M   'P 1'
#
loop_
_entity.id
_entity.type
_entity.pdbx_description
1 polymer ?
#
loop_
_entity_poly.entity_id
_entity_poly.type
_entity_poly.pdbx_seq_one_letter_code
_entity_poly.pdbx_strand_id
1 'polypeptide(L)'
;MTRALLALLLATSASAAAPRTLRVDYFHTGNATEERFSLDKVVLEPLPWPGHAARAVDDTNLGKYLFEVRDRDTNQVLFSRGFASIYGEWELTTEAKSQHRTFHESLRFPTPERPVQVLLKKRDAQNAFREVWSLIVDPKDMFVDPSSPPAPGPLLKLLENGPPEQKVDLLILGDGYTEAERARFEKDARRMVDILFTFSPFKERKADFNVWGLMPAAVQSGISRPSTGVHRRSPVGTTYDAFGSERYILTFDNKAFRELSAFAPYEFVEILSNGNTYGGGGILGLYGTVAADSLWAPYVFVHEFGHHFAGLADEYYTSESVYVPSADRLEPWEKNVTALKDPEQLKWKHLVTPGTPLPTPWSKEAYETHSNDVQKRRRQVRAQRKPESEMDSLFVAQRDWEEKFLSSQKYSNKVGAFEGANYEARGYYRPQLDCVMFTRDRVPFCAVCQSAISQVIDLYAGPRPPASRKTP
;
A
#
# COMPACT_ATOMS: atom_id res chain seq x y z
N MET A 1 63.93 5.88 -32.61
CA MET A 1 63.30 5.96 -31.26
C MET A 1 62.36 7.15 -31.26
N THR A 2 61.06 6.92 -31.45
CA THR A 2 60.05 7.98 -31.38
C THR A 2 58.84 7.38 -30.68
N ARG A 3 58.70 7.71 -29.39
CA ARG A 3 57.67 7.20 -28.50
C ARG A 3 56.33 7.83 -28.87
N ALA A 4 55.33 6.98 -29.06
CA ALA A 4 53.93 7.35 -29.17
C ALA A 4 53.42 7.89 -27.82
N LEU A 5 52.71 9.01 -27.84
CA LEU A 5 51.88 9.47 -26.73
C LEU A 5 50.43 9.12 -27.07
N LEU A 6 49.90 8.07 -26.42
CA LEU A 6 48.48 7.74 -26.46
C LEU A 6 47.83 8.51 -25.30
N ALA A 7 47.10 9.59 -25.61
CA ALA A 7 46.31 10.31 -24.62
C ALA A 7 45.03 9.50 -24.32
N LEU A 8 44.98 8.90 -23.13
CA LEU A 8 43.77 8.26 -22.61
C LEU A 8 42.79 9.36 -22.20
N LEU A 9 41.77 9.62 -23.03
CA LEU A 9 40.59 10.39 -22.66
C LEU A 9 39.77 9.54 -21.67
N LEU A 10 40.04 9.72 -20.38
CA LEU A 10 39.13 9.33 -19.31
C LEU A 10 37.88 10.22 -19.43
N ALA A 11 36.88 9.75 -20.18
CA ALA A 11 35.53 10.28 -20.08
C ALA A 11 35.00 9.90 -18.69
N THR A 12 35.16 10.81 -17.73
CA THR A 12 34.39 10.76 -16.50
C THR A 12 32.94 11.01 -16.87
N SER A 13 32.16 9.94 -16.98
CA SER A 13 30.70 10.02 -17.02
C SER A 13 30.23 10.56 -15.67
N ALA A 14 30.22 11.88 -15.52
CA ALA A 14 29.50 12.53 -14.45
C ALA A 14 28.02 12.20 -14.68
N SER A 15 27.50 11.22 -13.94
CA SER A 15 26.07 10.97 -13.89
C SER A 15 25.41 12.29 -13.46
N ALA A 16 24.51 12.82 -14.28
CA ALA A 16 23.70 13.97 -13.88
C ALA A 16 23.02 13.62 -12.54
N ALA A 17 23.06 14.55 -11.58
CA ALA A 17 22.40 14.35 -10.30
C ALA A 17 20.90 14.10 -10.55
N ALA A 18 20.32 13.13 -9.82
CA ALA A 18 18.89 12.86 -9.92
C ALA A 18 18.09 14.14 -9.61
N PRO A 19 17.01 14.44 -10.36
CA PRO A 19 16.17 15.60 -10.09
C PRO A 19 15.57 15.48 -8.68
N ARG A 20 15.22 16.61 -8.06
CA ARG A 20 14.40 16.60 -6.83
C ARG A 20 13.01 16.01 -7.12
N THR A 21 12.30 15.64 -6.08
CA THR A 21 10.88 15.27 -6.21
C THR A 21 10.03 16.52 -6.29
N LEU A 22 9.19 16.62 -7.33
CA LEU A 22 8.10 17.58 -7.40
C LEU A 22 6.84 16.92 -6.82
N ARG A 23 6.27 17.54 -5.80
CA ARG A 23 5.03 17.10 -5.16
C ARG A 23 3.90 18.07 -5.48
N VAL A 24 2.81 17.55 -6.02
CA VAL A 24 1.56 18.29 -6.24
C VAL A 24 0.57 17.88 -5.14
N ASP A 25 0.27 18.81 -4.25
CA ASP A 25 -0.71 18.66 -3.18
C ASP A 25 -2.07 19.17 -3.67
N TYR A 26 -3.14 18.41 -3.43
CA TYR A 26 -4.49 18.74 -3.90
C TYR A 26 -5.57 18.31 -2.91
N PHE A 27 -6.76 18.89 -3.05
CA PHE A 27 -7.96 18.50 -2.35
C PHE A 27 -8.84 17.63 -3.26
N HIS A 28 -9.32 16.53 -2.69
CA HIS A 28 -10.30 15.63 -3.28
C HIS A 28 -11.61 15.76 -2.49
N THR A 29 -12.62 16.38 -3.09
CA THR A 29 -13.89 16.75 -2.45
C THR A 29 -15.05 16.09 -3.16
N GLY A 30 -15.99 15.51 -2.40
CA GLY A 30 -17.13 14.86 -3.02
C GLY A 30 -17.96 14.02 -2.07
N ASN A 31 -18.73 13.10 -2.65
CA ASN A 31 -19.62 12.16 -1.98
C ASN A 31 -19.63 10.82 -2.75
N ALA A 32 -20.58 9.92 -2.49
CA ALA A 32 -20.67 8.61 -3.17
C ALA A 32 -20.90 8.67 -4.70
N THR A 33 -21.24 9.83 -5.27
CA THR A 33 -21.66 10.00 -6.68
C THR A 33 -20.95 11.11 -7.44
N GLU A 34 -20.29 12.04 -6.74
CA GLU A 34 -19.60 13.18 -7.34
C GLU A 34 -18.21 13.35 -6.76
N GLU A 35 -17.24 13.69 -7.62
CA GLU A 35 -15.86 14.01 -7.25
C GLU A 35 -15.45 15.35 -7.84
N ARG A 36 -14.68 16.13 -7.07
CA ARG A 36 -14.09 17.41 -7.48
C ARG A 36 -12.67 17.50 -6.95
N PHE A 37 -11.80 18.09 -7.75
CA PHE A 37 -10.38 18.20 -7.47
C PHE A 37 -9.93 19.66 -7.57
N SER A 38 -9.09 20.09 -6.65
CA SER A 38 -8.50 21.44 -6.68
C SER A 38 -7.08 21.42 -6.14
N LEU A 39 -6.19 22.17 -6.79
CA LEU A 39 -4.81 22.35 -6.36
C LEU A 39 -4.75 23.02 -4.96
N ASP A 40 -3.88 22.51 -4.08
CA ASP A 40 -3.46 23.19 -2.85
C ASP A 40 -2.14 23.92 -3.08
N LYS A 41 -1.06 23.17 -3.36
CA LYS A 41 0.28 23.73 -3.61
C LYS A 41 1.15 22.79 -4.45
N VAL A 42 2.24 23.32 -4.97
CA VAL A 42 3.32 22.54 -5.60
C VAL A 42 4.60 22.77 -4.80
N VAL A 43 5.29 21.68 -4.43
CA VAL A 43 6.45 21.72 -3.53
C VAL A 43 7.61 20.95 -4.17
N LEU A 44 8.85 21.45 -4.03
CA LEU A 44 10.04 20.64 -4.23
C LEU A 44 10.45 20.01 -2.91
N GLU A 45 10.42 18.70 -2.81
CA GLU A 45 10.87 17.99 -1.60
C GLU A 45 12.39 18.13 -1.40
N PRO A 46 12.92 18.04 -0.17
CA PRO A 46 14.32 18.34 0.12
C PRO A 46 15.32 17.35 -0.48
N LEU A 47 14.91 16.10 -0.75
CA LEU A 47 15.77 15.06 -1.28
C LEU A 47 15.58 14.82 -2.79
N PRO A 48 16.59 14.25 -3.47
CA PRO A 48 16.44 13.75 -4.84
C PRO A 48 15.32 12.71 -4.96
N TRP A 49 14.75 12.60 -6.15
CA TRP A 49 13.78 11.56 -6.51
C TRP A 49 14.41 10.17 -6.35
N PRO A 50 13.83 9.27 -5.54
CA PRO A 50 14.41 7.95 -5.29
C PRO A 50 14.06 6.92 -6.36
N GLY A 51 13.07 7.16 -7.22
CA GLY A 51 12.57 6.12 -8.12
C GLY A 51 13.41 5.89 -9.38
N HIS A 52 13.35 4.67 -9.90
CA HIS A 52 14.11 4.24 -11.07
C HIS A 52 13.68 4.96 -12.37
N ALA A 53 14.56 5.79 -12.95
CA ALA A 53 14.24 6.64 -14.11
C ALA A 53 13.77 5.86 -15.37
N ALA A 54 14.34 4.69 -15.65
CA ALA A 54 13.89 3.85 -16.77
C ALA A 54 12.54 3.12 -16.53
N ARG A 55 11.93 3.32 -15.35
CA ARG A 55 10.65 2.74 -14.93
C ARG A 55 9.65 3.83 -14.54
N ALA A 56 9.76 4.99 -15.17
CA ALA A 56 8.90 6.14 -14.91
C ALA A 56 7.43 5.89 -15.29
N VAL A 57 7.15 4.99 -16.24
CA VAL A 57 5.79 4.62 -16.66
C VAL A 57 5.37 3.33 -15.98
N ASP A 58 4.25 3.39 -15.27
CA ASP A 58 3.58 2.23 -14.66
C ASP A 58 2.75 1.47 -15.69
N ASP A 59 3.08 0.20 -15.90
CA ASP A 59 2.42 -0.76 -16.78
C ASP A 59 1.71 -1.89 -16.02
N THR A 60 1.61 -1.79 -14.69
CA THR A 60 1.03 -2.83 -13.83
C THR A 60 -0.49 -2.88 -13.90
N ASN A 61 -1.10 -1.77 -14.34
CA ASN A 61 -2.54 -1.51 -14.36
C ASN A 61 -3.17 -1.71 -12.97
N LEU A 62 -2.50 -1.28 -11.91
CA LEU A 62 -3.03 -1.29 -10.54
C LEU A 62 -3.72 0.03 -10.18
N GLY A 63 -4.56 0.00 -9.14
CA GLY A 63 -5.17 1.18 -8.53
C GLY A 63 -6.54 1.53 -9.08
N LYS A 64 -7.30 2.22 -8.22
CA LYS A 64 -8.58 2.86 -8.55
C LYS A 64 -8.37 4.13 -9.35
N TYR A 65 -7.28 4.83 -9.06
CA TYR A 65 -6.81 6.01 -9.75
C TYR A 65 -5.46 5.75 -10.42
N LEU A 66 -5.16 6.55 -11.44
CA LEU A 66 -3.89 6.60 -12.13
C LEU A 66 -3.60 8.06 -12.42
N PHE A 67 -2.39 8.54 -12.13
CA PHE A 67 -1.96 9.83 -12.68
C PHE A 67 -0.87 9.66 -13.73
N GLU A 68 -0.88 10.57 -14.69
CA GLU A 68 0.14 10.69 -15.73
C GLU A 68 0.72 12.10 -15.72
N VAL A 69 2.03 12.19 -15.93
CA VAL A 69 2.75 13.44 -16.18
C VAL A 69 3.17 13.41 -17.63
N ARG A 70 2.65 14.35 -18.43
CA ARG A 70 2.92 14.44 -19.86
C ARG A 70 3.70 15.70 -20.20
N ASP A 71 4.70 15.58 -21.05
CA ASP A 71 5.35 16.74 -21.65
C ASP A 71 4.31 17.57 -22.40
N ARG A 72 4.27 18.89 -22.14
CA ARG A 72 3.18 19.75 -22.63
C ARG A 72 3.21 19.94 -24.14
N ASP A 73 4.40 19.94 -24.74
CA ASP A 73 4.59 20.24 -26.16
C ASP A 73 4.40 18.99 -27.02
N THR A 74 4.88 17.85 -26.54
CA THR A 74 4.90 16.59 -27.30
C THR A 74 3.80 15.60 -26.91
N ASN A 75 3.11 15.82 -25.78
CA ASN A 75 2.17 14.88 -25.15
C ASN A 75 2.78 13.52 -24.76
N GLN A 76 4.11 13.40 -24.75
CA GLN A 76 4.78 12.18 -24.31
C GLN A 76 4.54 11.95 -22.81
N VAL A 77 4.14 10.73 -22.42
CA VAL A 77 4.08 10.34 -21.00
C VAL A 77 5.51 10.23 -20.46
N LEU A 78 5.82 11.09 -19.50
CA LEU A 78 7.10 11.14 -18.80
C LEU A 78 7.09 10.28 -17.54
N PHE A 79 5.94 10.23 -16.86
CA PHE A 79 5.77 9.46 -15.62
C PHE A 79 4.31 9.04 -15.45
N SER A 80 4.06 7.89 -14.83
CA SER A 80 2.73 7.48 -14.39
C SER A 80 2.79 6.54 -13.19
N ARG A 81 1.79 6.60 -12.31
CA ARG A 81 1.62 5.66 -11.18
C ARG A 81 0.14 5.43 -10.86
N GLY A 82 -0.23 4.17 -10.74
CA GLY A 82 -1.51 3.74 -10.19
C GLY A 82 -1.54 3.86 -8.67
N PHE A 83 -2.68 4.24 -8.11
CA PHE A 83 -2.85 4.39 -6.66
C PHE A 83 -4.32 4.21 -6.23
N ALA A 84 -4.53 4.08 -4.93
CA ALA A 84 -5.80 4.23 -4.26
C ALA A 84 -5.71 5.36 -3.23
N SER A 85 -6.85 5.83 -2.73
CA SER A 85 -6.87 6.93 -1.77
C SER A 85 -7.91 6.72 -0.68
N ILE A 86 -7.75 7.44 0.43
CA ILE A 86 -8.71 7.48 1.53
C ILE A 86 -10.09 7.88 1.02
N TYR A 87 -10.19 8.85 0.09
CA TYR A 87 -11.45 9.19 -0.55
C TYR A 87 -12.04 7.98 -1.30
N GLY A 88 -11.22 7.27 -2.07
CA GLY A 88 -11.64 6.11 -2.85
C GLY A 88 -12.21 4.96 -2.02
N GLU A 89 -11.84 4.85 -0.75
CA GLU A 89 -12.48 3.96 0.21
C GLU A 89 -13.71 4.60 0.88
N TRP A 90 -13.58 5.84 1.32
CA TRP A 90 -14.63 6.59 2.00
C TRP A 90 -15.91 6.69 1.17
N GLU A 91 -15.81 6.88 -0.16
CA GLU A 91 -16.96 6.98 -1.06
C GLU A 91 -17.85 5.72 -1.05
N LEU A 92 -17.30 4.57 -0.61
CA LEU A 92 -18.00 3.30 -0.50
C LEU A 92 -18.72 3.11 0.84
N THR A 93 -18.59 4.06 1.77
CA THR A 93 -19.22 4.00 3.09
C THR A 93 -20.66 4.52 3.06
N THR A 94 -21.43 4.23 4.12
CA THR A 94 -22.78 4.80 4.26
C THR A 94 -22.76 6.32 4.48
N GLU A 95 -21.69 6.86 5.10
CA GLU A 95 -21.53 8.30 5.33
C GLU A 95 -21.54 9.09 4.01
N ALA A 96 -20.82 8.60 2.99
CA ALA A 96 -20.69 9.26 1.70
C ALA A 96 -22.02 9.38 0.91
N LYS A 97 -23.07 8.63 1.29
CA LYS A 97 -24.40 8.75 0.66
C LYS A 97 -25.14 10.02 1.05
N SER A 98 -24.80 10.63 2.18
CA SER A 98 -25.51 11.79 2.72
C SER A 98 -24.61 12.97 3.08
N GLN A 99 -23.29 12.81 2.99
CA GLN A 99 -22.33 13.86 3.33
C GLN A 99 -21.32 14.09 2.22
N HIS A 100 -20.83 15.33 2.15
CA HIS A 100 -19.64 15.67 1.39
C HIS A 100 -18.45 15.80 2.32
N ARG A 101 -17.31 15.22 1.94
CA ARG A 101 -16.04 15.40 2.65
C ARG A 101 -14.95 15.83 1.69
N THR A 102 -13.89 16.38 2.26
CA THR A 102 -12.68 16.79 1.56
C THR A 102 -11.49 16.09 2.19
N PHE A 103 -10.65 15.49 1.35
CA PHE A 103 -9.41 14.84 1.74
C PHE A 103 -8.25 15.54 1.03
N HIS A 104 -7.15 15.70 1.74
CA HIS A 104 -5.92 16.22 1.16
C HIS A 104 -5.07 15.04 0.65
N GLU A 105 -4.59 15.12 -0.59
CA GLU A 105 -3.84 14.06 -1.27
C GLU A 105 -2.60 14.65 -1.96
N SER A 106 -1.65 13.80 -2.38
CA SER A 106 -0.42 14.25 -3.04
C SER A 106 0.01 13.31 -4.16
N LEU A 107 0.44 13.90 -5.28
CA LEU A 107 1.13 13.22 -6.38
C LEU A 107 2.62 13.56 -6.31
N ARG A 108 3.50 12.57 -6.43
CA ARG A 108 4.97 12.74 -6.40
C ARG A 108 5.61 12.17 -7.65
N PHE A 109 6.52 12.91 -8.26
CA PHE A 109 7.23 12.51 -9.47
C PHE A 109 8.56 13.28 -9.59
N PRO A 110 9.53 12.80 -10.41
CA PRO A 110 10.78 13.54 -10.64
C PRO A 110 10.50 14.91 -11.26
N THR A 111 11.15 15.97 -10.77
CA THR A 111 10.96 17.32 -11.32
C THR A 111 11.26 17.35 -12.82
N PRO A 112 10.30 17.75 -13.67
CA PRO A 112 10.51 17.85 -15.11
C PRO A 112 11.37 19.06 -15.47
N GLU A 113 11.97 19.05 -16.65
CA GLU A 113 12.80 20.18 -17.13
C GLU A 113 11.96 21.35 -17.69
N ARG A 114 10.71 21.07 -18.06
CA ARG A 114 9.79 21.96 -18.78
C ARG A 114 8.37 21.83 -18.21
N PRO A 115 7.45 22.74 -18.55
CA PRO A 115 6.05 22.59 -18.18
C PRO A 115 5.45 21.26 -18.62
N VAL A 116 4.65 20.66 -17.74
CA VAL A 116 3.98 19.38 -17.95
C VAL A 116 2.48 19.50 -17.72
N GLN A 117 1.72 18.63 -18.35
CA GLN A 117 0.32 18.39 -17.98
C GLN A 117 0.27 17.20 -17.02
N VAL A 118 -0.27 17.40 -15.82
CA VAL A 118 -0.59 16.32 -14.88
C VAL A 118 -2.05 15.95 -15.09
N LEU A 119 -2.33 14.68 -15.41
CA LEU A 119 -3.67 14.16 -15.60
C LEU A 119 -3.96 13.14 -14.50
N LEU A 120 -5.08 13.30 -13.82
CA LEU A 120 -5.62 12.32 -12.89
C LEU A 120 -6.77 11.57 -13.56
N LYS A 121 -6.76 10.24 -13.44
CA LYS A 121 -7.73 9.34 -14.04
C LYS A 121 -8.33 8.41 -13.00
N LYS A 122 -9.60 8.05 -13.17
CA LYS A 122 -10.32 7.06 -12.36
C LYS A 122 -10.81 5.92 -13.26
N ARG A 123 -10.93 4.70 -12.71
CA ARG A 123 -11.59 3.60 -13.43
C ARG A 123 -13.08 3.84 -13.61
N ASP A 124 -13.58 3.59 -14.81
CA ASP A 124 -15.00 3.42 -15.08
C ASP A 124 -15.47 1.99 -14.70
N ALA A 125 -16.77 1.72 -14.89
CA ALA A 125 -17.37 0.42 -14.60
C ALA A 125 -16.82 -0.74 -15.47
N GLN A 126 -16.06 -0.44 -16.52
CA GLN A 126 -15.36 -1.40 -17.37
C GLN A 126 -13.87 -1.53 -16.98
N ASN A 127 -13.47 -0.96 -15.84
CA ASN A 127 -12.09 -0.86 -15.37
C ASN A 127 -11.16 -0.07 -16.30
N ALA A 128 -11.68 0.74 -17.22
CA ALA A 128 -10.86 1.60 -18.06
C ALA A 128 -10.61 2.96 -17.37
N PHE A 129 -9.37 3.46 -17.43
CA PHE A 129 -9.03 4.75 -16.87
C PHE A 129 -9.59 5.91 -17.71
N ARG A 130 -10.37 6.79 -17.08
CA ARG A 130 -10.93 8.01 -17.67
C ARG A 130 -10.40 9.23 -16.93
N GLU A 131 -10.05 10.28 -17.66
CA GLU A 131 -9.64 11.55 -17.06
C GLU A 131 -10.77 12.12 -16.19
N VAL A 132 -10.43 12.49 -14.96
CA VAL A 132 -11.32 13.14 -14.00
C VAL A 132 -10.83 14.52 -13.60
N TRP A 133 -9.54 14.79 -13.77
CA TRP A 133 -8.95 16.11 -13.52
C TRP A 133 -7.62 16.27 -14.27
N SER A 134 -7.27 17.50 -14.62
CA SER A 134 -5.94 17.82 -15.13
C SER A 134 -5.51 19.23 -14.73
N LEU A 135 -4.20 19.42 -14.64
CA LEU A 135 -3.57 20.72 -14.43
C LEU A 135 -2.27 20.86 -15.21
N ILE A 136 -1.86 22.10 -15.47
CA ILE A 136 -0.54 22.42 -16.01
C ILE A 136 0.37 22.79 -14.84
N VAL A 137 1.54 22.16 -14.77
CA VAL A 137 2.58 22.46 -13.78
C VAL A 137 3.81 22.96 -14.52
N ASP A 138 4.23 24.19 -14.23
CA ASP A 138 5.55 24.69 -14.60
C ASP A 138 6.49 24.55 -13.38
N PRO A 139 7.55 23.72 -13.46
CA PRO A 139 8.49 23.54 -12.35
C PRO A 139 9.26 24.82 -11.98
N LYS A 140 9.20 25.87 -12.80
CA LYS A 140 9.81 27.20 -12.57
C LYS A 140 8.79 28.27 -12.17
N ASP A 141 7.52 27.90 -11.98
CA ASP A 141 6.50 28.84 -11.51
C ASP A 141 6.89 29.41 -10.13
N MET A 142 6.61 30.69 -9.91
CA MET A 142 6.99 31.38 -8.67
C MET A 142 6.28 30.85 -7.43
N PHE A 143 5.19 30.09 -7.58
CA PHE A 143 4.45 29.46 -6.49
C PHE A 143 4.88 28.01 -6.20
N VAL A 144 5.86 27.47 -6.94
CA VAL A 144 6.53 26.23 -6.55
C VAL A 144 7.36 26.52 -5.30
N ASP A 145 6.99 25.93 -4.17
CA ASP A 145 7.68 26.11 -2.89
C ASP A 145 8.97 25.28 -2.86
N PRO A 146 10.16 25.91 -2.89
CA PRO A 146 11.43 25.20 -2.84
C PRO A 146 11.93 25.00 -1.40
N SER A 147 11.20 25.50 -0.39
CA SER A 147 11.65 25.53 0.98
C SER A 147 11.87 24.13 1.54
N SER A 148 12.86 24.02 2.42
CA SER A 148 13.17 22.80 3.14
C SER A 148 13.20 23.13 4.63
N PRO A 149 12.18 22.74 5.41
CA PRO A 149 12.27 22.86 6.85
C PRO A 149 13.40 21.97 7.40
N PRO A 150 13.77 22.12 8.70
CA PRO A 150 14.68 21.20 9.35
C PRO A 150 14.14 19.76 9.31
N ALA A 151 15.04 18.79 9.19
CA ALA A 151 14.66 17.37 9.25
C ALA A 151 13.98 17.04 10.59
N PRO A 152 12.93 16.21 10.60
CA PRO A 152 12.15 15.90 11.80
C PRO A 152 12.85 14.94 12.76
N GLY A 153 14.04 14.46 12.41
CA GLY A 153 14.87 13.59 13.22
C GLY A 153 15.98 12.94 12.39
N PRO A 154 16.87 12.16 13.03
CA PRO A 154 17.91 11.44 12.33
C PRO A 154 17.31 10.26 11.54
N LEU A 155 17.71 10.12 10.28
CA LEU A 155 17.36 8.98 9.44
C LEU A 155 18.13 7.72 9.88
N LEU A 156 17.41 6.63 10.09
CA LEU A 156 17.96 5.32 10.39
C LEU A 156 18.14 4.52 9.10
N LYS A 157 19.28 3.84 8.96
CA LYS A 157 19.50 2.85 7.91
C LYS A 157 19.15 1.47 8.46
N LEU A 158 18.01 0.93 8.06
CA LEU A 158 17.53 -0.39 8.49
C LEU A 158 18.02 -1.48 7.54
N LEU A 159 18.06 -1.20 6.24
CA LEU A 159 18.62 -2.03 5.18
C LEU A 159 19.10 -1.14 4.01
N GLU A 160 20.30 -1.34 3.49
CA GLU A 160 20.83 -0.56 2.35
C GLU A 160 21.54 -1.52 1.40
N ASN A 161 20.92 -1.79 0.25
CA ASN A 161 21.42 -2.73 -0.77
C ASN A 161 21.90 -2.03 -2.06
N GLY A 162 21.80 -0.69 -2.14
CA GLY A 162 22.32 0.07 -3.28
C GLY A 162 21.77 1.49 -3.34
N PRO A 163 22.07 2.22 -4.44
CA PRO A 163 21.52 3.54 -4.70
C PRO A 163 19.98 3.50 -4.73
N PRO A 164 19.27 4.48 -4.12
CA PRO A 164 17.80 4.57 -4.15
C PRO A 164 17.20 4.37 -5.54
N GLU A 165 17.78 5.01 -6.57
CA GLU A 165 17.29 4.96 -7.96
C GLU A 165 17.35 3.58 -8.64
N GLN A 166 17.77 2.54 -7.93
CA GLN A 166 17.84 1.15 -8.39
C GLN A 166 17.16 0.16 -7.43
N LYS A 167 16.45 0.66 -6.40
CA LYS A 167 15.86 -0.15 -5.33
C LYS A 167 14.42 0.25 -5.10
N VAL A 168 13.71 -0.62 -4.40
CA VAL A 168 12.46 -0.26 -3.74
C VAL A 168 12.83 0.45 -2.44
N ASP A 169 12.56 1.76 -2.35
CA ASP A 169 12.79 2.51 -1.12
C ASP A 169 11.55 2.51 -0.21
N LEU A 170 11.64 1.75 0.88
CA LEU A 170 10.62 1.65 1.92
C LEU A 170 11.01 2.50 3.14
N LEU A 171 10.13 3.42 3.54
CA LEU A 171 10.25 4.16 4.79
C LEU A 171 9.41 3.51 5.89
N ILE A 172 10.04 3.20 7.02
CA ILE A 172 9.36 2.92 8.28
C ILE A 172 9.24 4.23 9.06
N LEU A 173 8.02 4.75 9.18
CA LEU A 173 7.72 6.01 9.86
C LEU A 173 7.10 5.74 11.23
N GLY A 174 7.71 6.26 12.30
CA GLY A 174 7.15 6.13 13.65
C GLY A 174 6.11 7.22 13.92
N ASP A 175 4.98 6.85 14.54
CA ASP A 175 4.02 7.81 15.07
C ASP A 175 3.61 7.50 16.52
N GLY A 176 3.47 8.55 17.33
CA GLY A 176 3.15 8.42 18.75
C GLY A 176 4.32 7.97 19.65
N TYR A 177 5.55 7.85 19.15
CA TYR A 177 6.74 7.59 19.95
C TYR A 177 7.34 8.92 20.44
N THR A 178 7.58 9.06 21.74
CA THR A 178 8.32 10.18 22.32
C THR A 178 9.83 10.05 22.08
N GLU A 179 10.59 11.13 22.29
CA GLU A 179 12.07 11.08 22.16
C GLU A 179 12.70 10.01 23.08
N ALA A 180 12.15 9.84 24.30
CA ALA A 180 12.60 8.80 25.23
C ALA A 180 12.33 7.36 24.73
N GLU A 181 11.41 7.20 23.77
CA GLU A 181 11.02 5.91 23.19
C GLU A 181 11.73 5.64 21.86
N ARG A 182 12.68 6.48 21.43
CA ARG A 182 13.42 6.33 20.16
C ARG A 182 14.08 4.96 20.00
N ALA A 183 14.71 4.45 21.06
CA ALA A 183 15.31 3.12 21.04
C ALA A 183 14.25 2.00 20.91
N ARG A 184 13.04 2.21 21.45
CA ARG A 184 11.92 1.27 21.26
C ARG A 184 11.46 1.27 19.80
N PHE A 185 11.26 2.45 19.22
CA PHE A 185 10.91 2.58 17.80
C PHE A 185 11.92 1.85 16.90
N GLU A 186 13.23 2.07 17.10
CA GLU A 186 14.24 1.41 16.26
C GLU A 186 14.17 -0.12 16.38
N LYS A 187 13.92 -0.64 17.59
CA LYS A 187 13.74 -2.07 17.82
C LYS A 187 12.49 -2.61 17.11
N ASP A 188 11.37 -1.88 17.18
CA ASP A 188 10.14 -2.27 16.48
C ASP A 188 10.30 -2.24 14.97
N ALA A 189 10.93 -1.19 14.43
CA ALA A 189 11.22 -1.05 13.02
C ALA A 189 12.08 -2.21 12.51
N ARG A 190 13.20 -2.52 13.18
CA ARG A 190 14.06 -3.67 12.80
C ARG A 190 13.30 -4.99 12.85
N ARG A 191 12.50 -5.21 13.90
CA ARG A 191 11.67 -6.41 14.06
C ARG A 191 10.69 -6.57 12.89
N MET A 192 9.94 -5.53 12.52
CA MET A 192 8.98 -5.58 11.42
C MET A 192 9.67 -5.80 10.07
N VAL A 193 10.80 -5.14 9.83
CA VAL A 193 11.60 -5.31 8.61
C VAL A 193 12.13 -6.74 8.49
N ASP A 194 12.64 -7.31 9.58
CA ASP A 194 13.10 -8.70 9.60
C ASP A 194 11.96 -9.67 9.28
N ILE A 195 10.77 -9.44 9.86
CA ILE A 195 9.56 -10.24 9.60
C ILE A 195 9.16 -10.17 8.13
N LEU A 196 9.07 -8.98 7.53
CA LEU A 196 8.70 -8.81 6.11
C LEU A 196 9.55 -9.68 5.19
N PHE A 197 10.86 -9.66 5.39
CA PHE A 197 11.79 -10.45 4.58
C PHE A 197 11.82 -11.96 4.92
N THR A 198 10.91 -12.45 5.77
CA THR A 198 10.63 -13.89 5.90
C THR A 198 9.55 -14.37 4.95
N PHE A 199 8.73 -13.47 4.38
CA PHE A 199 7.63 -13.81 3.47
C PHE A 199 8.08 -13.75 2.02
N SER A 200 7.76 -14.77 1.24
CA SER A 200 7.96 -14.75 -0.21
C SER A 200 6.90 -13.86 -0.88
N PRO A 201 7.26 -13.06 -1.91
CA PRO A 201 8.56 -13.03 -2.60
C PRO A 201 9.58 -12.05 -1.98
N PHE A 202 9.23 -11.29 -0.94
CA PHE A 202 10.14 -10.31 -0.33
C PHE A 202 11.43 -10.97 0.15
N LYS A 203 11.35 -12.16 0.73
CA LYS A 203 12.50 -12.98 1.15
C LYS A 203 13.52 -13.16 0.03
N GLU A 204 13.08 -13.64 -1.13
CA GLU A 204 13.95 -13.90 -2.28
C GLU A 204 14.45 -12.60 -2.92
N ARG A 205 13.63 -11.53 -2.82
CA ARG A 205 13.87 -10.23 -3.43
C ARG A 205 14.46 -9.20 -2.46
N LYS A 206 14.96 -9.62 -1.28
CA LYS A 206 15.48 -8.69 -0.24
C LYS A 206 16.53 -7.72 -0.76
N ALA A 207 17.39 -8.17 -1.68
CA ALA A 207 18.44 -7.36 -2.29
C ALA A 207 17.92 -6.21 -3.19
N ASP A 208 16.64 -6.22 -3.54
CA ASP A 208 16.00 -5.17 -4.34
C ASP A 208 15.46 -4.02 -3.49
N PHE A 209 15.56 -4.10 -2.17
CA PHE A 209 15.01 -3.09 -1.26
C PHE A 209 16.11 -2.28 -0.56
N ASN A 210 15.84 -1.01 -0.36
CA ASN A 210 16.39 -0.22 0.74
C ASN A 210 15.28 0.02 1.76
N VAL A 211 15.65 0.05 3.04
CA VAL A 211 14.72 0.35 4.12
C VAL A 211 15.30 1.40 5.06
N TRP A 212 14.53 2.47 5.22
CA TRP A 212 14.87 3.64 6.02
C TRP A 212 13.94 3.74 7.23
N GLY A 213 14.40 4.31 8.33
CA GLY A 213 13.58 4.57 9.51
C GLY A 213 13.59 6.04 9.87
N LEU A 214 12.43 6.62 10.16
CA LEU A 214 12.31 8.00 10.64
C LEU A 214 11.29 8.07 11.77
N MET A 215 11.64 8.75 12.85
CA MET A 215 10.76 8.92 14.00
C MET A 215 10.70 10.39 14.39
N PRO A 216 9.69 11.12 13.88
CA PRO A 216 9.33 12.41 14.42
C PRO A 216 8.88 12.23 15.88
N ALA A 217 9.49 12.96 16.82
CA ALA A 217 9.19 12.81 18.24
C ALA A 217 7.81 13.35 18.60
N ALA A 218 6.96 12.49 19.16
CA ALA A 218 5.68 12.87 19.74
C ALA A 218 5.87 13.55 21.10
N VAL A 219 5.01 14.51 21.41
CA VAL A 219 4.97 15.15 22.75
C VAL A 219 4.44 14.18 23.81
N GLN A 220 3.54 13.27 23.42
CA GLN A 220 2.92 12.28 24.29
C GLN A 220 3.02 10.90 23.66
N SER A 221 3.20 9.88 24.49
CA SER A 221 3.24 8.49 24.05
C SER A 221 1.85 8.01 23.62
N GLY A 222 1.80 7.35 22.46
CA GLY A 222 0.64 6.72 21.86
C GLY A 222 -0.09 7.58 20.82
N ILE A 223 -1.11 6.98 20.19
CA ILE A 223 -1.92 7.62 19.14
C ILE A 223 -3.38 7.82 19.59
N SER A 224 -4.20 8.47 18.76
CA SER A 224 -5.63 8.72 19.06
C SER A 224 -6.48 7.45 18.94
N ARG A 225 -7.46 7.31 19.83
CA ARG A 225 -8.55 6.31 19.77
C ARG A 225 -9.87 6.95 20.24
N PRO A 226 -10.56 7.68 19.35
CA PRO A 226 -11.82 8.34 19.65
C PRO A 226 -12.88 7.46 20.33
N SER A 227 -12.99 6.19 19.96
CA SER A 227 -13.97 5.25 20.55
C SER A 227 -13.79 5.02 22.05
N THR A 228 -12.60 5.31 22.60
CA THR A 228 -12.30 5.25 24.03
C THR A 228 -12.13 6.62 24.68
N GLY A 229 -12.42 7.71 23.97
CA GLY A 229 -12.23 9.08 24.43
C GLY A 229 -10.76 9.53 24.48
N VAL A 230 -9.84 8.79 23.86
CA VAL A 230 -8.41 9.13 23.84
C VAL A 230 -8.14 9.96 22.60
N HIS A 231 -7.74 11.21 22.80
CA HIS A 231 -7.36 12.13 21.73
C HIS A 231 -5.92 12.59 21.96
N ARG A 232 -5.05 12.30 20.99
CA ARG A 232 -3.64 12.65 20.99
C ARG A 232 -3.28 13.35 19.68
N ARG A 233 -2.38 14.32 19.78
CA ARG A 233 -1.81 15.01 18.61
C ARG A 233 -0.41 14.47 18.36
N SER A 234 -0.34 13.27 17.81
CA SER A 234 0.92 12.66 17.37
C SER A 234 1.43 13.32 16.07
N PRO A 235 2.74 13.29 15.77
CA PRO A 235 3.31 14.01 14.63
C PRO A 235 2.72 13.67 13.26
N VAL A 236 2.49 12.38 12.98
CA VAL A 236 1.90 11.94 11.71
C VAL A 236 0.38 12.00 11.77
N GLY A 237 -0.21 12.02 12.96
CA GLY A 237 -1.65 12.14 13.17
C GLY A 237 -2.42 10.84 12.94
N THR A 238 -1.79 9.68 13.14
CA THR A 238 -2.50 8.40 13.06
C THR A 238 -3.57 8.29 14.15
N THR A 239 -4.69 7.68 13.79
CA THR A 239 -5.82 7.44 14.68
C THR A 239 -6.47 6.11 14.37
N TYR A 240 -6.89 5.39 15.41
CA TYR A 240 -7.88 4.33 15.28
C TYR A 240 -9.24 4.93 14.86
N ASP A 241 -10.21 4.05 14.64
CA ASP A 241 -11.61 4.39 14.40
C ASP A 241 -11.87 5.07 13.05
N ALA A 242 -10.97 4.88 12.06
CA ALA A 242 -11.19 5.40 10.72
C ALA A 242 -12.50 4.86 10.13
N PHE A 243 -13.33 5.77 9.61
CA PHE A 243 -14.69 5.50 9.11
C PHE A 243 -15.63 4.80 10.11
N GLY A 244 -15.34 4.89 11.42
CA GLY A 244 -16.09 4.21 12.47
C GLY A 244 -15.69 2.75 12.70
N SER A 245 -14.66 2.24 12.01
CA SER A 245 -14.12 0.91 12.24
C SER A 245 -13.07 0.93 13.35
N GLU A 246 -13.37 0.27 14.48
CA GLU A 246 -12.57 0.31 15.73
C GLU A 246 -11.06 0.06 15.54
N ARG A 247 -10.70 -0.77 14.56
CA ARG A 247 -9.33 -1.27 14.36
C ARG A 247 -8.65 -0.66 13.15
N TYR A 248 -9.35 0.16 12.39
CA TYR A 248 -8.82 0.73 11.17
C TYR A 248 -8.01 1.99 11.53
N ILE A 249 -6.70 1.92 11.30
CA ILE A 249 -5.76 3.00 11.63
C ILE A 249 -5.41 3.73 10.33
N LEU A 250 -5.65 5.04 10.29
CA LEU A 250 -5.23 5.92 9.21
C LEU A 250 -4.71 7.24 9.78
N THR A 251 -4.00 8.02 8.96
CA THR A 251 -3.85 9.46 9.16
C THR A 251 -4.63 10.21 8.08
N PHE A 252 -5.43 11.19 8.50
CA PHE A 252 -6.09 12.10 7.58
C PHE A 252 -5.27 13.38 7.34
N ASP A 253 -4.15 13.54 8.05
CA ASP A 253 -3.22 14.67 7.92
C ASP A 253 -2.12 14.36 6.90
N ASN A 254 -2.52 14.29 5.63
CA ASN A 254 -1.59 14.02 4.53
C ASN A 254 -0.49 15.08 4.43
N LYS A 255 -0.76 16.34 4.83
CA LYS A 255 0.26 17.41 4.84
C LYS A 255 1.39 17.05 5.80
N ALA A 256 1.07 16.77 7.06
CA ALA A 256 2.07 16.36 8.04
C ALA A 256 2.79 15.08 7.60
N PHE A 257 2.05 14.06 7.15
CA PHE A 257 2.63 12.81 6.64
C PHE A 257 3.67 13.05 5.53
N ARG A 258 3.34 13.85 4.51
CA ARG A 258 4.22 14.09 3.37
C ARG A 258 5.40 14.99 3.72
N GLU A 259 5.19 16.00 4.56
CA GLU A 259 6.27 16.89 5.03
C GLU A 259 7.31 16.12 5.88
N LEU A 260 6.86 15.18 6.71
CA LEU A 260 7.74 14.33 7.51
C LEU A 260 8.47 13.29 6.64
N SER A 261 7.75 12.61 5.75
CA SER A 261 8.31 11.53 4.92
C SER A 261 9.33 12.01 3.90
N ALA A 262 9.26 13.28 3.47
CA ALA A 262 10.14 13.86 2.47
C ALA A 262 11.63 13.91 2.86
N PHE A 263 11.97 13.61 4.12
CA PHE A 263 13.34 13.50 4.63
C PHE A 263 13.93 12.08 4.57
N ALA A 264 13.31 11.17 3.83
CA ALA A 264 13.86 9.89 3.43
C ALA A 264 13.76 9.70 1.91
N PRO A 265 14.64 8.93 1.26
CA PRO A 265 14.33 8.40 -0.05
C PRO A 265 13.19 7.38 0.15
N TYR A 266 12.02 7.63 -0.43
CA TYR A 266 10.88 6.73 -0.29
C TYR A 266 9.98 6.75 -1.52
N GLU A 267 9.49 5.56 -1.86
CA GLU A 267 8.35 5.34 -2.75
C GLU A 267 7.18 4.68 -1.99
N PHE A 268 7.48 3.95 -0.91
CA PHE A 268 6.51 3.31 -0.02
C PHE A 268 6.72 3.71 1.44
N VAL A 269 5.64 3.76 2.23
CA VAL A 269 5.73 4.08 3.66
C VAL A 269 4.88 3.11 4.48
N GLU A 270 5.48 2.55 5.53
CA GLU A 270 4.78 1.82 6.58
C GLU A 270 4.87 2.62 7.88
N ILE A 271 3.73 2.93 8.49
CA ILE A 271 3.64 3.73 9.70
C ILE A 271 3.49 2.81 10.91
N LEU A 272 4.51 2.78 11.77
CA LEU A 272 4.43 2.10 13.05
C LEU A 272 3.76 3.03 14.06
N SER A 273 2.53 2.70 14.43
CA SER A 273 1.76 3.41 15.44
C SER A 273 2.09 2.85 16.82
N ASN A 274 2.52 3.72 17.74
CA ASN A 274 2.76 3.35 19.13
C ASN A 274 1.43 2.97 19.82
N GLY A 275 1.15 1.67 19.94
CA GLY A 275 -0.07 1.15 20.53
C GLY A 275 -0.15 -0.38 20.48
N ASN A 276 -0.89 -0.94 21.45
CA ASN A 276 -1.01 -2.39 21.65
C ASN A 276 -2.32 -3.00 21.13
N THR A 277 -3.36 -2.19 20.95
CA THR A 277 -4.65 -2.70 20.44
C THR A 277 -4.48 -3.17 19.00
N TYR A 278 -5.02 -4.36 18.67
CA TYR A 278 -5.01 -4.84 17.28
C TYR A 278 -5.58 -3.78 16.33
N GLY A 279 -4.80 -3.39 15.34
CA GLY A 279 -5.24 -2.46 14.29
C GLY A 279 -4.15 -2.16 13.27
N GLY A 280 -4.59 -1.68 12.13
CA GLY A 280 -3.76 -1.37 10.96
C GLY A 280 -4.62 -0.92 9.80
N GLY A 281 -4.00 -0.76 8.64
CA GLY A 281 -4.65 -0.42 7.39
C GLY A 281 -3.62 -0.15 6.29
N GLY A 282 -3.90 -0.58 5.07
CA GLY A 282 -3.02 -0.36 3.91
C GLY A 282 -3.79 0.10 2.68
N ILE A 283 -3.31 1.16 2.04
CA ILE A 283 -3.90 1.71 0.82
C ILE A 283 -2.82 1.81 -0.26
N LEU A 284 -3.09 1.22 -1.43
CA LEU A 284 -2.15 1.15 -2.55
C LEU A 284 -1.55 2.54 -2.88
N GLY A 285 -0.23 2.65 -2.83
CA GLY A 285 0.48 3.88 -3.22
C GLY A 285 0.34 5.06 -2.24
N LEU A 286 -0.31 4.86 -1.09
CA LEU A 286 -0.44 5.86 -0.03
C LEU A 286 0.51 5.56 1.15
N TYR A 287 0.11 4.66 2.05
CA TYR A 287 0.90 4.10 3.14
C TYR A 287 0.23 2.82 3.68
N GLY A 288 0.97 2.04 4.46
CA GLY A 288 0.43 1.05 5.41
C GLY A 288 0.58 1.54 6.86
N THR A 289 -0.18 0.96 7.78
CA THR A 289 -0.13 1.25 9.21
C THR A 289 -0.24 -0.03 10.03
N VAL A 290 0.42 -0.06 11.18
CA VAL A 290 0.26 -1.14 12.16
C VAL A 290 0.43 -0.63 13.59
N ALA A 291 -0.37 -1.18 14.51
CA ALA A 291 -0.14 -1.03 15.94
C ALA A 291 1.07 -1.87 16.39
N ALA A 292 2.21 -1.23 16.64
CA ALA A 292 3.51 -1.90 16.76
C ALA A 292 3.64 -2.85 17.96
N ASP A 293 2.97 -2.56 19.07
CA ASP A 293 3.03 -3.39 20.29
C ASP A 293 2.04 -4.56 20.27
N SER A 294 1.12 -4.60 19.29
CA SER A 294 0.13 -5.68 19.20
C SER A 294 0.80 -7.04 19.01
N LEU A 295 0.26 -8.07 19.66
CA LEU A 295 0.67 -9.47 19.45
C LEU A 295 0.62 -9.86 17.96
N TRP A 296 -0.31 -9.27 17.21
CA TRP A 296 -0.55 -9.56 15.80
C TRP A 296 0.15 -8.61 14.84
N ALA A 297 0.97 -7.67 15.35
CA ALA A 297 1.73 -6.75 14.51
C ALA A 297 2.53 -7.45 13.39
N PRO A 298 3.20 -8.61 13.62
CA PRO A 298 3.89 -9.34 12.55
C PRO A 298 3.00 -9.70 11.36
N TYR A 299 1.78 -10.17 11.63
CA TYR A 299 0.81 -10.53 10.59
C TYR A 299 0.26 -9.26 9.93
N VAL A 300 -0.22 -8.32 10.74
CA VAL A 300 -0.88 -7.10 10.25
C VAL A 300 0.09 -6.32 9.38
N PHE A 301 1.33 -6.08 9.82
CA PHE A 301 2.34 -5.37 9.03
C PHE A 301 2.50 -5.93 7.62
N VAL A 302 2.61 -7.26 7.48
CA VAL A 302 2.80 -7.90 6.17
C VAL A 302 1.51 -7.87 5.34
N HIS A 303 0.36 -8.08 5.96
CA HIS A 303 -0.96 -8.00 5.31
C HIS A 303 -1.24 -6.59 4.76
N GLU A 304 -1.06 -5.55 5.59
CA GLU A 304 -1.25 -4.15 5.19
C GLU A 304 -0.24 -3.73 4.13
N PHE A 305 1.01 -4.21 4.21
CA PHE A 305 1.98 -3.98 3.14
C PHE A 305 1.54 -4.66 1.84
N GLY A 306 0.84 -5.80 1.87
CA GLY A 306 0.23 -6.41 0.68
C GLY A 306 -0.75 -5.47 -0.04
N HIS A 307 -1.62 -4.77 0.72
CA HIS A 307 -2.51 -3.74 0.19
C HIS A 307 -1.74 -2.53 -0.33
N HIS A 308 -0.88 -1.95 0.52
CA HIS A 308 -0.14 -0.72 0.23
C HIS A 308 0.83 -0.86 -0.95
N PHE A 309 1.54 -1.98 -1.01
CA PHE A 309 2.58 -2.25 -1.99
C PHE A 309 2.00 -2.75 -3.31
N ALA A 310 1.15 -3.77 -3.28
CA ALA A 310 0.72 -4.50 -4.47
C ALA A 310 -0.77 -4.38 -4.81
N GLY A 311 -1.55 -3.65 -4.01
CA GLY A 311 -2.98 -3.46 -4.26
C GLY A 311 -3.73 -4.78 -4.22
N LEU A 312 -3.30 -5.69 -3.35
CA LEU A 312 -4.02 -6.93 -3.11
C LEU A 312 -5.34 -6.60 -2.43
N ALA A 313 -6.43 -7.27 -2.82
CA ALA A 313 -7.69 -7.19 -2.09
C ALA A 313 -7.66 -8.11 -0.87
N ASP A 314 -8.56 -7.85 0.07
CA ASP A 314 -8.86 -8.81 1.11
C ASP A 314 -9.51 -10.07 0.54
N GLU A 315 -8.96 -11.23 0.90
CA GLU A 315 -9.50 -12.53 0.52
C GLU A 315 -10.51 -13.04 1.57
N TYR A 316 -10.63 -12.37 2.73
CA TYR A 316 -11.63 -12.70 3.74
C TYR A 316 -13.01 -12.12 3.43
N TYR A 317 -14.03 -12.81 3.93
CA TYR A 317 -15.43 -12.53 3.61
C TYR A 317 -16.40 -12.65 4.79
N THR A 318 -15.93 -13.09 5.96
CA THR A 318 -16.75 -13.26 7.17
C THR A 318 -16.55 -12.14 8.18
N SER A 319 -15.60 -11.24 7.94
CA SER A 319 -15.36 -10.07 8.77
C SER A 319 -16.37 -8.97 8.47
N GLU A 320 -16.75 -8.20 9.49
CA GLU A 320 -17.51 -6.96 9.31
C GLU A 320 -16.71 -5.97 8.44
N SER A 321 -17.35 -5.41 7.41
CA SER A 321 -16.78 -4.40 6.51
C SER A 321 -17.58 -3.10 6.62
N VAL A 322 -16.89 -1.97 6.48
CA VAL A 322 -17.52 -0.63 6.42
C VAL A 322 -18.02 -0.29 5.02
N TYR A 323 -17.63 -1.08 4.01
CA TYR A 323 -18.02 -0.88 2.62
C TYR A 323 -19.39 -1.45 2.33
N VAL A 324 -20.18 -0.71 1.54
CA VAL A 324 -21.46 -1.19 1.06
C VAL A 324 -21.20 -2.20 -0.08
N PRO A 325 -21.77 -3.43 -0.02
CA PRO A 325 -21.63 -4.41 -1.09
C PRO A 325 -22.09 -3.87 -2.45
N SER A 326 -21.39 -4.25 -3.52
CA SER A 326 -21.75 -3.86 -4.88
C SER A 326 -22.92 -4.71 -5.38
N ALA A 327 -24.01 -4.08 -5.83
CA ALA A 327 -25.14 -4.80 -6.41
C ALA A 327 -24.78 -5.51 -7.72
N ASP A 328 -23.90 -4.91 -8.53
CA ASP A 328 -23.58 -5.37 -9.89
C ASP A 328 -22.41 -6.36 -9.95
N ARG A 329 -21.74 -6.57 -8.81
CA ARG A 329 -20.53 -7.39 -8.65
C ARG A 329 -19.59 -7.25 -9.84
N LEU A 330 -19.08 -6.04 -10.04
CA LEU A 330 -18.14 -5.75 -11.10
C LEU A 330 -16.85 -6.55 -10.88
N GLU A 331 -16.15 -6.84 -11.99
CA GLU A 331 -14.85 -7.48 -11.91
C GLU A 331 -13.90 -6.55 -11.15
N PRO A 332 -13.28 -6.96 -10.03
CA PRO A 332 -12.37 -6.10 -9.29
C PRO A 332 -11.13 -5.78 -10.13
N TRP A 333 -10.39 -4.72 -9.84
CA TRP A 333 -9.11 -4.46 -10.54
C TRP A 333 -7.94 -5.18 -9.87
N GLU A 334 -8.10 -5.55 -8.60
CA GLU A 334 -7.14 -6.28 -7.77
C GLU A 334 -6.89 -7.67 -8.34
N LYS A 335 -5.65 -8.15 -8.25
CA LYS A 335 -5.23 -9.36 -8.99
C LYS A 335 -5.62 -10.67 -8.31
N ASN A 336 -5.81 -10.65 -6.99
CA ASN A 336 -6.04 -11.84 -6.16
C ASN A 336 -7.52 -12.11 -5.86
N VAL A 337 -8.45 -11.38 -6.48
CA VAL A 337 -9.89 -11.64 -6.38
C VAL A 337 -10.56 -11.51 -7.74
N THR A 338 -11.63 -12.26 -7.99
CA THR A 338 -12.38 -12.19 -9.25
C THR A 338 -13.88 -12.38 -9.02
N ALA A 339 -14.72 -11.74 -9.83
CA ALA A 339 -16.16 -12.03 -9.85
C ALA A 339 -16.48 -13.32 -10.63
N LEU A 340 -15.50 -13.85 -11.37
CA LEU A 340 -15.57 -15.09 -12.15
C LEU A 340 -16.83 -15.20 -13.02
N LYS A 341 -17.19 -14.12 -13.72
CA LYS A 341 -18.35 -14.14 -14.63
C LYS A 341 -18.17 -15.12 -15.80
N ASP A 342 -16.92 -15.35 -16.20
CA ASP A 342 -16.52 -16.34 -17.20
C ASP A 342 -15.27 -17.10 -16.70
N PRO A 343 -15.35 -18.42 -16.39
CA PRO A 343 -14.20 -19.23 -15.99
C PRO A 343 -13.05 -19.24 -17.00
N GLU A 344 -13.33 -19.04 -18.30
CA GLU A 344 -12.28 -18.98 -19.32
C GLU A 344 -11.43 -17.72 -19.22
N GLN A 345 -11.95 -16.67 -18.56
CA GLN A 345 -11.33 -15.37 -18.31
C GLN A 345 -10.79 -15.21 -16.88
N LEU A 346 -10.62 -16.32 -16.14
CA LEU A 346 -10.02 -16.28 -14.81
C LEU A 346 -8.67 -15.54 -14.83
N LYS A 347 -8.53 -14.48 -14.02
CA LYS A 347 -7.35 -13.60 -13.98
C LYS A 347 -6.01 -14.34 -13.89
N TRP A 348 -5.97 -15.39 -13.08
CA TRP A 348 -4.78 -16.21 -12.85
C TRP A 348 -4.86 -17.59 -13.49
N LYS A 349 -5.59 -17.74 -14.60
CA LYS A 349 -5.73 -19.01 -15.33
C LYS A 349 -4.38 -19.68 -15.62
N HIS A 350 -3.36 -18.90 -15.94
CA HIS A 350 -2.00 -19.35 -16.21
C HIS A 350 -1.27 -19.95 -14.99
N LEU A 351 -1.79 -19.74 -13.77
CA LEU A 351 -1.26 -20.30 -12.53
C LEU A 351 -2.11 -21.46 -11.98
N VAL A 352 -3.29 -21.72 -12.55
CA VAL A 352 -4.20 -22.77 -12.07
C VAL A 352 -3.50 -24.12 -12.12
N THR A 353 -3.57 -24.87 -11.02
CA THR A 353 -2.98 -26.21 -10.97
C THR A 353 -3.77 -27.15 -11.90
N PRO A 354 -3.11 -27.85 -12.85
CA PRO A 354 -3.80 -28.72 -13.80
C PRO A 354 -4.76 -29.71 -13.12
N GLY A 355 -5.98 -29.83 -13.65
CA GLY A 355 -7.02 -30.72 -13.12
C GLY A 355 -7.79 -30.17 -11.90
N THR A 356 -7.53 -28.93 -11.48
CA THR A 356 -8.30 -28.29 -10.41
C THR A 356 -9.65 -27.80 -10.95
N PRO A 357 -10.79 -28.21 -10.37
CA PRO A 357 -12.10 -27.75 -10.81
C PRO A 357 -12.28 -26.24 -10.55
N LEU A 358 -13.03 -25.56 -11.42
CA LEU A 358 -13.38 -24.14 -11.31
C LEU A 358 -14.93 -24.01 -11.35
N PRO A 359 -15.57 -23.49 -10.29
CA PRO A 359 -14.98 -23.11 -9.00
C PRO A 359 -14.45 -24.32 -8.22
N THR A 360 -13.47 -24.08 -7.34
CA THR A 360 -12.78 -25.12 -6.57
C THR A 360 -13.54 -25.42 -5.28
N PRO A 361 -14.00 -26.67 -5.06
CA PRO A 361 -14.81 -27.00 -3.90
C PRO A 361 -13.93 -27.08 -2.65
N TRP A 362 -14.48 -26.61 -1.54
CA TRP A 362 -13.88 -26.68 -0.21
C TRP A 362 -14.99 -26.71 0.84
N SER A 363 -14.65 -27.04 2.09
CA SER A 363 -15.63 -27.21 3.18
C SER A 363 -16.13 -25.86 3.74
N LYS A 364 -16.66 -25.00 2.87
CA LYS A 364 -17.03 -23.60 3.15
C LYS A 364 -18.03 -23.45 4.31
N GLU A 365 -19.07 -24.27 4.35
CA GLU A 365 -20.11 -24.21 5.39
C GLU A 365 -19.54 -24.45 6.80
N ALA A 366 -18.61 -25.39 6.93
CA ALA A 366 -17.95 -25.67 8.20
C ALA A 366 -17.05 -24.50 8.65
N TYR A 367 -16.34 -23.86 7.71
CA TYR A 367 -15.56 -22.64 7.99
C TYR A 367 -16.45 -21.48 8.43
N GLU A 368 -17.55 -21.24 7.71
CA GLU A 368 -18.50 -20.16 8.03
C GLU A 368 -19.13 -20.35 9.40
N THR A 369 -19.49 -21.59 9.76
CA THR A 369 -20.02 -21.93 11.09
C THR A 369 -19.03 -21.54 12.17
N HIS A 370 -17.76 -21.96 12.05
CA HIS A 370 -16.71 -21.62 13.01
C HIS A 370 -16.47 -20.10 13.08
N SER A 371 -16.33 -19.45 11.92
CA SER A 371 -16.05 -18.02 11.83
C SER A 371 -17.16 -17.18 12.48
N ASN A 372 -18.43 -17.53 12.23
CA ASN A 372 -19.58 -16.87 12.86
C ASN A 372 -19.57 -16.99 14.39
N ASP A 373 -19.19 -18.14 14.92
CA ASP A 373 -19.10 -18.34 16.37
C ASP A 373 -17.94 -17.55 16.99
N VAL A 374 -16.80 -17.46 16.30
CA VAL A 374 -15.69 -16.59 16.72
C VAL A 374 -16.11 -15.12 16.71
N GLN A 375 -16.80 -14.64 15.67
CA GLN A 375 -17.29 -13.24 15.63
C GLN A 375 -18.27 -12.94 16.77
N LYS A 376 -19.17 -13.87 17.12
CA LYS A 376 -20.05 -13.72 18.29
C LYS A 376 -19.25 -13.55 19.59
N ARG A 377 -18.24 -14.41 19.81
CA ARG A 377 -17.37 -14.34 21.00
C ARG A 377 -16.56 -13.04 21.02
N ARG A 378 -16.03 -12.61 19.88
CA ARG A 378 -15.32 -11.33 19.74
C ARG A 378 -16.20 -10.14 20.16
N ARG A 379 -17.44 -10.08 19.68
CA ARG A 379 -18.40 -9.03 20.08
C ARG A 379 -18.67 -9.05 21.60
N GLN A 380 -18.77 -10.23 22.21
CA GLN A 380 -18.95 -10.36 23.66
C GLN A 380 -17.73 -9.84 24.44
N VAL A 381 -16.51 -10.21 24.03
CA VAL A 381 -15.26 -9.75 24.66
C VAL A 381 -15.17 -8.22 24.60
N ARG A 382 -15.50 -7.61 23.45
CA ARG A 382 -15.51 -6.15 23.29
C ARG A 382 -16.61 -5.46 24.10
N ALA A 383 -17.85 -5.99 24.07
CA ALA A 383 -18.95 -5.43 24.84
C ALA A 383 -18.68 -5.42 26.36
N GLN A 384 -17.94 -6.42 26.84
CA GLN A 384 -17.52 -6.54 28.24
C GLN A 384 -16.26 -5.72 28.57
N ARG A 385 -15.66 -5.03 27.59
CA ARG A 385 -14.41 -4.26 27.73
C ARG A 385 -13.28 -5.07 28.37
N LYS A 386 -13.19 -6.35 27.99
CA LYS A 386 -12.16 -7.25 28.50
C LYS A 386 -10.76 -6.84 28.03
N PRO A 387 -9.70 -7.22 28.77
CA PRO A 387 -8.32 -6.92 28.39
C PRO A 387 -7.98 -7.46 26.98
N GLU A 388 -7.03 -6.82 26.30
CA GLU A 388 -6.63 -7.24 24.94
C GLU A 388 -6.10 -8.68 24.91
N SER A 389 -5.51 -9.17 26.00
CA SER A 389 -5.02 -10.56 26.12
C SER A 389 -6.13 -11.62 25.98
N GLU A 390 -7.38 -11.30 26.34
CA GLU A 390 -8.52 -12.21 26.07
C GLU A 390 -8.86 -12.24 24.58
N MET A 391 -8.76 -11.10 23.89
CA MET A 391 -8.94 -11.03 22.44
C MET A 391 -7.82 -11.78 21.71
N ASP A 392 -6.58 -11.61 22.17
CA ASP A 392 -5.43 -12.32 21.64
C ASP A 392 -5.57 -13.83 21.78
N SER A 393 -6.02 -14.31 22.94
CA SER A 393 -6.27 -15.74 23.18
C SER A 393 -7.34 -16.29 22.23
N LEU A 394 -8.39 -15.52 21.95
CA LEU A 394 -9.42 -15.89 20.99
C LEU A 394 -8.86 -15.98 19.56
N PHE A 395 -8.05 -15.00 19.14
CA PHE A 395 -7.43 -15.00 17.82
C PHE A 395 -6.38 -16.12 17.66
N VAL A 396 -5.64 -16.47 18.71
CA VAL A 396 -4.72 -17.63 18.70
C VAL A 396 -5.50 -18.93 18.49
N ALA A 397 -6.58 -19.13 19.26
CA ALA A 397 -7.43 -20.32 19.13
C ALA A 397 -8.12 -20.41 17.75
N GLN A 398 -8.53 -19.26 17.19
CA GLN A 398 -9.06 -19.18 15.83
C GLN A 398 -7.99 -19.61 14.81
N ARG A 399 -6.81 -18.98 14.83
CA ARG A 399 -5.71 -19.31 13.91
C ARG A 399 -5.35 -20.80 13.96
N ASP A 400 -5.16 -21.35 15.16
CA ASP A 400 -4.75 -22.76 15.28
C ASP A 400 -5.83 -23.73 14.76
N TRP A 401 -7.11 -23.34 14.82
CA TRP A 401 -8.20 -24.10 14.19
C TRP A 401 -8.22 -23.93 12.67
N GLU A 402 -8.13 -22.69 12.17
CA GLU A 402 -8.14 -22.34 10.74
C GLU A 402 -6.98 -23.04 10.02
N GLU A 403 -5.76 -22.96 10.57
CA GLU A 403 -4.54 -23.56 10.01
C GLU A 403 -4.71 -25.08 9.83
N LYS A 404 -5.25 -25.77 10.85
CA LYS A 404 -5.52 -27.21 10.79
C LYS A 404 -6.65 -27.53 9.81
N PHE A 405 -7.72 -26.74 9.82
CA PHE A 405 -8.90 -26.99 9.02
C PHE A 405 -8.62 -26.80 7.52
N LEU A 406 -8.00 -25.68 7.14
CA LEU A 406 -7.72 -25.32 5.76
C LEU A 406 -6.64 -26.22 5.16
N SER A 407 -5.56 -26.52 5.89
CA SER A 407 -4.50 -27.42 5.40
C SER A 407 -4.99 -28.84 5.10
N SER A 408 -6.01 -29.33 5.83
CA SER A 408 -6.58 -30.67 5.65
C SER A 408 -7.48 -30.84 4.42
N GLN A 409 -7.87 -29.75 3.75
CA GLN A 409 -8.78 -29.82 2.61
C GLN A 409 -8.13 -30.43 1.37
N LYS A 410 -8.93 -31.11 0.54
CA LYS A 410 -8.47 -31.79 -0.69
C LYS A 410 -7.64 -30.92 -1.64
N TYR A 411 -7.98 -29.63 -1.74
CA TYR A 411 -7.34 -28.68 -2.68
C TYR A 411 -6.49 -27.61 -1.96
N SER A 412 -6.09 -27.85 -0.71
CA SER A 412 -5.40 -26.84 0.13
C SER A 412 -4.09 -26.31 -0.47
N ASN A 413 -3.37 -27.13 -1.24
CA ASN A 413 -2.13 -26.77 -1.90
C ASN A 413 -2.27 -26.48 -3.41
N LYS A 414 -3.49 -26.19 -3.88
CA LYS A 414 -3.79 -25.98 -5.30
C LYS A 414 -4.16 -24.53 -5.56
N VAL A 415 -3.72 -24.02 -6.71
CA VAL A 415 -4.23 -22.76 -7.28
C VAL A 415 -5.50 -23.08 -8.05
N GLY A 416 -6.59 -22.44 -7.68
CA GLY A 416 -7.94 -22.64 -8.21
C GLY A 416 -8.78 -21.37 -8.09
N ALA A 417 -10.08 -21.51 -7.86
CA ALA A 417 -10.98 -20.38 -7.59
C ALA A 417 -11.94 -20.75 -6.45
N PHE A 418 -11.59 -20.37 -5.23
CA PHE A 418 -12.32 -20.69 -4.01
C PHE A 418 -13.34 -19.60 -3.69
N GLU A 419 -14.62 -19.94 -3.62
CA GLU A 419 -15.68 -18.97 -3.36
C GLU A 419 -15.57 -18.37 -1.94
N GLY A 420 -15.83 -17.07 -1.85
CA GLY A 420 -15.71 -16.25 -0.65
C GLY A 420 -14.44 -15.41 -0.70
N ALA A 421 -14.60 -14.11 -0.96
CA ALA A 421 -13.53 -13.12 -0.99
C ALA A 421 -14.11 -11.70 -0.98
N ASN A 422 -13.27 -10.68 -0.83
CA ASN A 422 -13.65 -9.28 -0.99
C ASN A 422 -14.88 -8.91 -0.16
N TYR A 423 -14.90 -9.35 1.11
CA TYR A 423 -16.00 -9.14 2.07
C TYR A 423 -17.35 -9.79 1.72
N GLU A 424 -17.46 -10.54 0.61
CA GLU A 424 -18.69 -11.24 0.22
C GLU A 424 -18.52 -12.76 0.23
N ALA A 425 -19.43 -13.43 0.93
CA ALA A 425 -19.42 -14.89 1.04
C ALA A 425 -19.74 -15.61 -0.29
N ARG A 426 -20.31 -14.92 -1.29
CA ARG A 426 -20.70 -15.50 -2.57
C ARG A 426 -20.42 -14.53 -3.71
N GLY A 427 -20.14 -15.07 -4.89
CA GLY A 427 -19.94 -14.29 -6.11
C GLY A 427 -18.54 -13.71 -6.33
N TYR A 428 -17.69 -13.68 -5.30
CA TYR A 428 -16.26 -13.41 -5.44
C TYR A 428 -15.44 -14.66 -5.07
N TYR A 429 -14.30 -14.80 -5.74
CA TYR A 429 -13.40 -15.96 -5.61
C TYR A 429 -11.97 -15.51 -5.36
N ARG A 430 -11.25 -16.29 -4.56
CA ARG A 430 -9.81 -16.15 -4.28
C ARG A 430 -9.00 -17.31 -4.86
N PRO A 431 -7.69 -17.13 -5.12
CA PRO A 431 -6.87 -18.06 -5.89
C PRO A 431 -6.44 -19.32 -5.16
N GLN A 432 -6.28 -19.26 -3.85
CA GLN A 432 -5.90 -20.39 -3.01
C GLN A 432 -6.78 -20.45 -1.77
N LEU A 433 -6.83 -21.63 -1.17
CA LEU A 433 -7.69 -21.84 -0.01
C LEU A 433 -7.28 -20.95 1.18
N ASP A 434 -5.99 -20.68 1.31
CA ASP A 434 -5.41 -19.85 2.37
C ASP A 434 -4.29 -18.95 1.84
N CYS A 435 -4.10 -17.80 2.50
CA CYS A 435 -3.24 -16.70 2.10
C CYS A 435 -3.09 -15.71 3.27
N VAL A 436 -1.98 -14.97 3.31
CA VAL A 436 -1.83 -13.78 4.21
C VAL A 436 -2.97 -12.77 4.02
N MET A 437 -3.57 -12.68 2.84
CA MET A 437 -4.73 -11.81 2.59
C MET A 437 -6.06 -12.40 3.07
N PHE A 438 -6.08 -13.63 3.59
CA PHE A 438 -7.30 -14.33 4.03
C PHE A 438 -7.35 -14.51 5.55
N THR A 439 -6.36 -15.19 6.13
CA THR A 439 -6.36 -15.57 7.56
C THR A 439 -5.10 -15.07 8.26
N ARG A 440 -5.06 -15.20 9.58
CA ARG A 440 -3.87 -14.95 10.41
C ARG A 440 -2.96 -16.17 10.51
N ASP A 441 -3.15 -17.16 9.63
CA ASP A 441 -2.43 -18.42 9.67
C ASP A 441 -0.96 -18.23 9.32
N ARG A 442 -0.15 -19.22 9.68
CA ARG A 442 1.29 -19.24 9.40
C ARG A 442 1.53 -19.71 7.97
N VAL A 443 1.02 -18.95 7.01
CA VAL A 443 1.10 -19.23 5.57
C VAL A 443 1.76 -18.07 4.82
N PRO A 444 2.38 -18.34 3.66
CA PRO A 444 2.87 -17.26 2.80
C PRO A 444 1.70 -16.57 2.09
N PHE A 445 2.02 -15.49 1.35
CA PHE A 445 1.13 -15.03 0.29
C PHE A 445 0.84 -16.19 -0.69
N CYS A 446 -0.38 -16.27 -1.21
CA CYS A 446 -0.71 -17.23 -2.26
C CYS A 446 0.09 -16.91 -3.55
N ALA A 447 0.21 -17.87 -4.46
CA ALA A 447 1.00 -17.77 -5.69
C ALA A 447 0.61 -16.56 -6.56
N VAL A 448 -0.68 -16.18 -6.58
CA VAL A 448 -1.17 -15.01 -7.32
C VAL A 448 -0.75 -13.71 -6.65
N CYS A 449 -0.85 -13.63 -5.33
CA CYS A 449 -0.32 -12.51 -4.55
C CYS A 449 1.20 -12.38 -4.71
N GLN A 450 1.95 -13.48 -4.67
CA GLN A 450 3.39 -13.45 -4.89
C GLN A 450 3.77 -12.96 -6.29
N SER A 451 3.00 -13.37 -7.31
CA SER A 451 3.18 -12.90 -8.69
C SER A 451 2.90 -11.39 -8.81
N ALA A 452 1.80 -10.91 -8.22
CA ALA A 452 1.45 -9.50 -8.20
C ALA A 452 2.49 -8.64 -7.46
N ILE A 453 2.96 -9.09 -6.29
CA ILE A 453 4.03 -8.43 -5.54
C ILE A 453 5.32 -8.38 -6.37
N SER A 454 5.71 -9.48 -7.00
CA SER A 454 6.92 -9.54 -7.83
C SER A 454 6.86 -8.56 -9.00
N GLN A 455 5.69 -8.40 -9.63
CA GLN A 455 5.51 -7.41 -10.70
C GLN A 455 5.71 -5.97 -10.21
N VAL A 456 5.24 -5.66 -8.99
CA VAL A 456 5.50 -4.34 -8.40
C VAL A 456 6.98 -4.18 -8.08
N ILE A 457 7.65 -5.17 -7.49
CA ILE A 457 9.11 -5.11 -7.29
C ILE A 457 9.82 -4.85 -8.62
N ASP A 458 9.39 -5.49 -9.70
CA ASP A 458 9.99 -5.29 -11.03
C ASP A 458 9.70 -3.91 -11.64
N LEU A 459 8.58 -3.29 -11.29
CA LEU A 459 8.29 -1.89 -11.65
C LEU A 459 9.32 -0.94 -11.01
N TYR A 460 9.75 -1.19 -9.77
CA TYR A 460 10.59 -0.26 -9.03
C TYR A 460 12.09 -0.60 -9.07
N ALA A 461 12.44 -1.88 -9.08
CA ALA A 461 13.81 -2.38 -9.00
C ALA A 461 14.15 -3.44 -10.07
N GLY A 462 13.24 -3.72 -11.00
CA GLY A 462 13.45 -4.74 -12.03
C GLY A 462 14.50 -4.33 -13.07
N PRO A 463 15.12 -5.29 -13.77
CA PRO A 463 16.11 -5.01 -14.81
C PRO A 463 15.51 -4.12 -15.89
N ARG A 464 16.31 -3.21 -16.46
CA ARG A 464 15.85 -2.28 -17.50
C ARG A 464 15.10 -3.04 -18.61
N PRO A 465 13.88 -2.63 -19.01
CA PRO A 465 13.21 -3.25 -20.14
C PRO A 465 14.13 -3.16 -21.37
N PRO A 466 14.20 -4.20 -22.22
CA PRO A 466 14.94 -4.09 -23.46
C PRO A 466 14.43 -2.86 -24.22
N ALA A 467 15.34 -1.99 -24.66
CA ALA A 467 14.97 -0.82 -25.44
C ALA A 467 14.05 -1.28 -26.58
N SER A 468 12.84 -0.72 -26.67
CA SER A 468 11.94 -1.03 -27.77
C SER A 468 12.74 -0.83 -29.05
N ARG A 469 12.92 -1.92 -29.82
CA ARG A 469 13.43 -1.80 -31.17
C ARG A 469 12.44 -0.86 -31.86
N LYS A 470 12.90 0.34 -32.22
CA LYS A 470 12.22 1.15 -33.22
C LYS A 470 12.11 0.24 -34.44
N THR A 471 10.94 -0.35 -34.66
CA THR A 471 10.62 -0.92 -35.96
C THR A 471 10.67 0.23 -36.95
N PRO A 472 11.40 0.06 -38.07
CA PRO A 472 11.61 1.13 -39.05
C PRO A 472 10.31 1.68 -39.63
#